data_AF-A0A7Z8L6I7-F1
#
_entry.id   AF-A0A7Z8L6I7-F1
#
_cell.length_a   1.000
_cell.length_b   1.000
_cell.length_c   1.000
_cell.angle_alpha   90.00
_cell.angle_beta   90.00
_cell.angle_gamma   90.00
#
_symmetry.space_group_name_H-M   'P 1'
#
loop_
_entity.id
_entity.type
_entity.pdbx_description
1 polymer ?
#
loop_
_entity_poly.entity_id
_entity_poly.type
_entity_poly.pdbx_seq_one_letter_code
_entity_poly.pdbx_strand_id
1 'polypeptide(L)'
;MIAEVIASILVIGGAFFMFTAALGIVRMPDIYTRLHCSTKSATLGVGLILLAVAVNSGEGAVWARAIAGIAFFMLTVPVAGHILARAGYRVGAKQCAETLSDEWANEGGPSTTPVREETRRYEAIDPRRAPAD
;
A
#
# COMPACT_ATOMS: atom_id res chain seq x y z
N MET A 1 -22.79 -5.64 28.71
CA MET A 1 -22.48 -7.10 28.70
C MET A 1 -22.26 -7.66 27.30
N ILE A 2 -23.28 -8.05 26.52
CA ILE A 2 -23.05 -8.70 25.20
C ILE A 2 -22.37 -7.76 24.19
N ALA A 3 -22.83 -6.51 24.08
CA ALA A 3 -22.25 -5.52 23.17
C ALA A 3 -20.78 -5.20 23.50
N GLU A 4 -20.42 -5.15 24.79
CA GLU A 4 -19.04 -4.95 25.25
C GLU A 4 -18.13 -6.11 24.87
N VAL A 5 -18.62 -7.36 25.00
CA VAL A 5 -17.85 -8.55 24.59
C VAL A 5 -17.61 -8.53 23.09
N ILE A 6 -18.64 -8.23 22.29
CA ILE A 6 -18.53 -8.10 20.83
C ILE A 6 -17.53 -6.99 20.49
N ALA A 7 -17.69 -5.80 21.05
CA ALA A 7 -16.78 -4.68 20.80
C ALA A 7 -15.33 -5.02 21.17
N SER A 8 -15.11 -5.72 22.29
CA SER A 8 -13.78 -6.17 22.71
C SER A 8 -13.14 -7.12 21.70
N ILE A 9 -13.89 -8.10 21.20
CA ILE A 9 -13.41 -9.03 20.17
C ILE A 9 -13.05 -8.28 18.88
N LEU A 10 -13.89 -7.32 18.47
CA LEU A 10 -13.64 -6.52 17.27
C LEU A 10 -12.40 -5.62 17.43
N VAL A 11 -12.19 -5.02 18.59
CA VAL A 11 -10.99 -4.21 18.87
C VAL A 11 -9.74 -5.08 18.85
N ILE A 12 -9.77 -6.25 19.49
CA ILE A 12 -8.62 -7.18 19.50
C ILE A 12 -8.32 -7.66 18.08
N GLY A 13 -9.34 -8.03 17.31
CA GLY A 13 -9.19 -8.40 15.90
C GLY A 13 -8.62 -7.26 15.06
N GLY A 14 -9.17 -6.05 15.22
CA GLY A 14 -8.68 -4.85 14.52
C GLY A 14 -7.23 -4.50 14.88
N ALA A 15 -6.86 -4.61 16.16
CA ALA A 15 -5.49 -4.41 16.64
C ALA A 15 -4.52 -5.45 16.06
N PHE A 16 -4.94 -6.71 15.94
CA PHE A 16 -4.16 -7.75 15.27
C PHE A 16 -3.92 -7.40 13.79
N PHE A 17 -4.93 -6.95 13.05
CA PHE A 17 -4.75 -6.51 11.67
C PHE A 17 -3.86 -5.27 11.55
N MET A 18 -3.97 -4.31 12.48
CA MET A 18 -3.05 -3.16 12.52
C MET A 18 -1.61 -3.58 12.80
N PHE A 19 -1.42 -4.53 13.70
CA PHE A 19 -0.10 -5.09 13.99
C PHE A 19 0.49 -5.80 12.75
N THR A 20 -0.30 -6.62 12.06
CA THR A 20 0.17 -7.27 10.82
C THR A 20 0.45 -6.26 9.70
N ALA A 21 -0.30 -5.16 9.62
CA ALA A 21 -0.01 -4.07 8.68
C ALA A 21 1.37 -3.45 8.96
N ALA A 22 1.64 -3.11 10.23
CA ALA A 22 2.94 -2.56 10.64
C ALA A 22 4.09 -3.57 10.40
N LEU A 23 3.86 -4.84 10.75
CA LEU A 23 4.83 -5.92 10.51
C LEU A 23 5.12 -6.10 9.00
N GLY A 24 4.08 -6.02 8.17
CA GLY A 24 4.19 -6.09 6.71
C GLY A 24 5.06 -4.99 6.12
N ILE A 25 4.97 -3.77 6.65
CA ILE A 25 5.82 -2.64 6.23
C ILE A 25 7.30 -2.90 6.55
N VAL A 26 7.59 -3.47 7.73
CA VAL A 26 8.97 -3.73 8.18
C VAL A 26 9.59 -4.93 7.47
N ARG A 27 8.81 -6.00 7.26
CA ARG A 27 9.34 -7.30 6.81
C ARG A 27 9.45 -7.44 5.30
N MET A 28 8.61 -6.75 4.52
CA MET A 28 8.53 -6.93 3.07
C MET A 28 9.73 -6.29 2.34
N PRO A 29 10.24 -6.94 1.27
CA PRO A 29 11.49 -6.55 0.62
C PRO A 29 11.39 -5.31 -0.27
N ASP A 30 10.19 -4.93 -0.71
CA ASP A 30 9.97 -3.93 -1.76
C ASP A 30 8.78 -3.01 -1.40
N ILE A 31 8.79 -1.77 -1.89
CA ILE A 31 7.75 -0.77 -1.67
C ILE A 31 6.37 -1.25 -2.14
N TYR A 32 6.29 -1.97 -3.26
CA TYR A 32 5.00 -2.47 -3.79
C TYR A 32 4.42 -3.58 -2.90
N THR A 33 5.28 -4.50 -2.43
CA THR A 33 4.87 -5.58 -1.52
C THR A 33 4.53 -5.05 -0.13
N ARG A 34 5.26 -4.05 0.37
CA ARG A 34 4.92 -3.30 1.60
C ARG A 34 3.57 -2.62 1.49
N LEU A 35 3.31 -1.94 0.37
CA LEU A 35 2.07 -1.21 0.13
C LEU A 35 0.87 -2.16 0.05
N HIS A 36 1.01 -3.28 -0.66
CA HIS A 36 -0.03 -4.30 -0.75
C HIS A 36 -0.37 -4.89 0.64
N CYS A 37 0.65 -5.23 1.43
CA CYS A 37 0.45 -5.79 2.77
C CYS A 37 -0.18 -4.76 3.71
N SER A 38 0.33 -3.52 3.70
CA SER A 38 -0.18 -2.43 4.54
C SER A 38 -1.63 -2.06 4.20
N THR A 39 -1.98 -1.92 2.92
CA THR A 39 -3.32 -1.45 2.53
C THR A 39 -4.42 -2.46 2.83
N LYS A 40 -4.17 -3.76 2.58
CA LYS A 40 -5.12 -4.83 2.88
C LYS A 40 -5.35 -5.00 4.38
N SER A 41 -4.27 -5.07 5.16
CA SER A 41 -4.38 -5.26 6.61
C SER A 41 -4.91 -4.00 7.31
N ALA A 42 -4.51 -2.80 6.88
CA ALA A 42 -4.99 -1.56 7.50
C ALA A 42 -6.48 -1.29 7.24
N THR A 43 -7.00 -1.60 6.05
CA THR A 43 -8.44 -1.42 5.76
C THR A 43 -9.31 -2.32 6.63
N LEU A 44 -8.93 -3.58 6.82
CA LEU A 44 -9.61 -4.49 7.76
C LEU A 44 -9.44 -4.04 9.22
N GLY A 45 -8.24 -3.60 9.61
CA GLY A 45 -7.96 -3.12 10.97
C GLY A 45 -8.81 -1.91 11.35
N VAL A 46 -8.78 -0.85 10.53
CA VAL A 46 -9.60 0.36 10.73
C VAL A 46 -11.09 0.02 10.70
N GLY A 47 -11.51 -0.84 9.76
CA GLY A 47 -12.90 -1.26 9.64
C GLY A 47 -13.44 -1.90 10.91
N LEU A 48 -12.71 -2.85 11.47
CA LEU A 48 -13.10 -3.55 12.70
C LEU A 48 -13.12 -2.62 13.92
N ILE A 49 -12.13 -1.72 14.05
CA ILE A 49 -12.07 -0.78 15.18
C ILE A 49 -13.23 0.22 15.12
N LEU A 50 -13.52 0.79 13.95
CA LEU A 50 -14.66 1.73 13.79
C LEU A 50 -16.00 1.03 14.05
N LEU A 51 -16.14 -0.22 13.61
CA LEU A 51 -17.34 -1.00 13.86
C LEU A 51 -17.50 -1.36 15.35
N ALA A 52 -16.39 -1.62 16.06
CA ALA A 52 -16.41 -1.81 17.51
C ALA A 52 -16.92 -0.55 18.25
N VAL A 53 -16.46 0.63 17.84
CA VAL A 53 -16.91 1.91 18.41
C VAL A 53 -18.41 2.11 18.19
N ALA A 54 -18.91 1.80 16.98
CA ALA A 54 -20.33 1.90 16.67
C ALA A 54 -21.19 0.94 17.51
N VAL A 55 -20.75 -0.32 17.64
CA VAL A 55 -21.44 -1.35 18.44
C VAL A 55 -21.43 -0.97 19.93
N ASN A 56 -20.31 -0.46 20.45
CA ASN A 56 -20.19 -0.10 21.86
C ASN A 56 -21.02 1.15 22.22
N SER A 57 -21.11 2.11 21.30
CA SER A 57 -21.87 3.35 21.56
C SER A 57 -23.38 3.15 21.52
N GLY A 58 -23.89 2.22 20.69
CA GLY A 58 -25.33 1.97 20.53
C GLY A 58 -26.12 3.14 19.92
N GLU A 59 -25.46 4.23 19.52
CA GLU A 59 -26.11 5.47 19.08
C GLU A 59 -26.07 5.60 17.55
N GLY A 60 -27.21 5.92 16.93
CA GLY A 60 -27.33 6.00 15.47
C GLY A 60 -26.39 7.02 14.82
N ALA A 61 -26.12 8.14 15.51
CA ALA A 61 -25.18 9.16 15.05
C ALA A 61 -23.72 8.65 15.00
N VAL A 62 -23.34 7.73 15.89
CA VAL A 62 -22.00 7.12 15.89
C VAL A 62 -21.90 6.06 14.78
N TRP A 63 -22.95 5.28 14.55
CA TRP A 63 -23.03 4.36 13.42
C TRP A 63 -22.85 5.07 12.08
N ALA A 64 -23.55 6.19 11.86
CA ALA A 64 -23.42 6.96 10.63
C ALA A 64 -21.97 7.45 10.41
N ARG A 65 -21.33 7.98 11.48
CA ARG A 65 -19.93 8.42 11.43
C ARG A 65 -18.95 7.26 11.19
N ALA A 66 -19.18 6.11 11.81
CA ALA A 66 -18.33 4.93 11.62
C ALA A 66 -18.41 4.41 10.18
N ILE A 67 -19.62 4.25 9.63
CA ILE A 67 -19.82 3.81 8.24
C ILE A 67 -19.21 4.82 7.27
N ALA A 68 -19.43 6.12 7.48
CA ALA A 68 -18.81 7.17 6.68
C ALA A 68 -17.28 7.12 6.74
N GLY A 69 -16.70 6.88 7.93
CA GLY A 69 -15.26 6.71 8.12
C GLY A 69 -14.70 5.49 7.38
N ILE A 70 -15.39 4.34 7.45
CA ILE A 70 -15.00 3.11 6.73
C ILE A 70 -15.05 3.34 5.22
N ALA A 71 -16.13 3.92 4.71
CA ALA A 71 -16.29 4.23 3.29
C ALA A 71 -15.21 5.21 2.81
N PHE A 72 -14.96 6.27 3.57
CA PHE A 72 -13.93 7.25 3.26
C PHE A 72 -12.54 6.61 3.25
N PHE A 73 -12.22 5.76 4.22
CA PHE A 73 -10.94 5.05 4.27
C PHE A 73 -10.79 4.07 3.10
N MET A 74 -11.83 3.30 2.77
CA MET A 74 -11.81 2.39 1.61
C MET A 74 -11.65 3.10 0.27
N LEU A 75 -12.12 4.34 0.14
CA LEU A 75 -11.93 5.13 -1.09
C LEU A 75 -10.54 5.77 -1.14
N THR A 76 -10.06 6.29 -0.02
CA THR A 76 -8.79 7.01 0.02
C THR A 76 -7.58 6.10 -0.02
N VAL A 77 -7.65 4.91 0.57
CA VAL A 77 -6.52 3.96 0.61
C VAL A 77 -6.07 3.49 -0.79
N PRO A 78 -6.96 3.06 -1.71
CA PRO A 78 -6.57 2.70 -3.07
C PRO A 78 -5.99 3.87 -3.86
N VAL A 79 -6.54 5.08 -3.70
CA VAL A 79 -6.04 6.29 -4.37
C VAL A 79 -4.64 6.62 -3.89
N ALA A 80 -4.42 6.63 -2.57
CA ALA A 80 -3.12 6.85 -1.97
C ALA A 80 -2.12 5.77 -2.42
N GLY A 81 -2.54 4.50 -2.43
CA GLY A 81 -1.71 3.39 -2.89
C GLY A 81 -1.32 3.52 -4.35
N HIS A 82 -2.24 3.89 -5.23
CA HIS A 82 -1.94 4.06 -6.65
C HIS A 82 -0.93 5.19 -6.89
N ILE A 83 -1.10 6.34 -6.23
CA ILE A 83 -0.17 7.47 -6.35
C ILE A 83 1.20 7.08 -5.82
N LEU A 84 1.27 6.39 -4.68
CA LEU A 84 2.54 5.98 -4.07
C LEU A 84 3.27 4.93 -4.91
N ALA A 85 2.56 3.96 -5.48
CA ALA A 85 3.13 2.99 -6.41
C ALA A 85 3.68 3.68 -7.66
N ARG A 86 2.92 4.60 -8.26
CA ARG A 86 3.35 5.36 -9.45
C ARG A 86 4.56 6.26 -9.15
N ALA A 87 4.59 6.89 -7.98
CA ALA A 87 5.72 7.70 -7.54
C ALA A 87 6.97 6.85 -7.29
N GLY A 88 6.82 5.70 -6.62
CA GLY A 88 7.90 4.74 -6.40
C GLY A 88 8.51 4.26 -7.72
N TYR A 89 7.67 3.94 -8.70
CA TYR A 89 8.12 3.50 -10.02
C TYR A 89 8.92 4.59 -10.75
N ARG A 90 8.43 5.84 -10.73
CA ARG A 90 9.12 6.99 -11.36
C ARG A 90 10.48 7.33 -10.75
N VAL A 91 10.67 7.05 -9.46
CA VAL A 91 11.94 7.31 -8.76
C VAL A 91 12.93 6.14 -8.95
N GLY A 92 12.53 5.07 -9.64
CA GLY A 92 13.35 3.87 -9.81
C GLY A 92 13.44 3.05 -8.54
N ALA A 93 12.36 2.98 -7.75
CA ALA A 93 12.31 2.14 -6.57
C ALA A 93 12.57 0.67 -6.97
N LYS A 94 13.59 0.08 -6.35
CA LYS A 94 14.04 -1.27 -6.64
C LYS A 94 12.92 -2.28 -6.36
N GLN A 95 12.52 -3.01 -7.40
CA GLN A 95 11.61 -4.14 -7.27
C GLN A 95 12.27 -5.32 -6.54
N CYS A 96 11.47 -6.21 -5.94
CA CYS A 96 12.02 -7.40 -5.31
C CYS A 96 12.77 -8.28 -6.32
N ALA A 97 13.82 -8.97 -5.88
CA ALA A 97 14.66 -9.82 -6.74
C ALA A 97 13.89 -11.00 -7.37
N GLU A 98 12.73 -11.36 -6.82
CA GLU A 98 11.84 -12.40 -7.35
C GLU A 98 10.93 -11.88 -8.48
N THR A 99 10.99 -10.59 -8.82
CA THR A 99 10.23 -10.04 -9.94
C THR A 99 10.87 -10.49 -11.25
N LEU A 100 10.21 -11.44 -11.94
CA LEU A 100 10.73 -12.07 -13.16
C LEU A 100 10.44 -11.28 -14.45
N SER A 101 9.38 -10.47 -14.46
CA SER A 101 8.94 -9.71 -15.63
C SER A 101 8.43 -8.34 -15.23
N ASP A 102 8.89 -7.31 -15.94
CA ASP A 102 8.30 -5.97 -15.94
C ASP A 102 7.82 -5.67 -17.37
N GLU A 103 6.56 -6.02 -17.64
CA GLU A 103 5.94 -5.81 -18.95
C GLU A 103 5.83 -4.30 -19.28
N TRP A 104 5.65 -3.46 -18.26
CA TRP A 104 5.52 -2.02 -18.47
C TRP A 104 6.84 -1.40 -18.95
N ALA A 105 7.96 -1.88 -18.41
CA ALA A 105 9.29 -1.52 -18.93
C ALA A 105 9.53 -2.11 -20.34
N ASN A 106 9.10 -3.35 -20.60
CA ASN A 106 9.28 -4.01 -21.90
C ASN A 106 8.53 -3.32 -23.05
N GLU A 107 7.38 -2.68 -22.76
CA GLU A 107 6.60 -1.91 -23.73
C GLU A 107 7.13 -0.48 -23.98
N GLY A 108 8.29 -0.13 -23.39
CA GLY A 108 8.90 1.20 -23.52
C GLY A 108 8.45 2.21 -22.46
N GLY A 109 7.83 1.73 -21.38
CA GLY A 109 7.61 2.51 -20.17
C GLY A 109 8.93 2.80 -19.42
N PRO A 110 8.92 3.74 -18.47
CA PRO A 110 10.11 4.06 -17.67
C PRO A 110 10.57 2.81 -16.89
N SER A 111 11.86 2.47 -16.90
CA SER A 111 12.34 1.29 -16.16
C SER A 111 12.69 1.61 -14.70
N THR A 112 12.63 0.59 -13.84
CA THR A 112 13.06 0.71 -12.43
C THR A 112 14.57 0.57 -12.25
N THR A 113 15.30 0.22 -13.32
CA THR A 113 16.76 0.25 -13.34
C THR A 113 17.23 1.68 -13.05
N PRO A 114 18.21 1.90 -12.17
CA PRO A 114 18.68 3.24 -11.87
C PRO A 114 19.13 3.91 -13.17
N VAL A 115 18.66 5.15 -13.40
CA VAL A 115 18.89 5.92 -14.64
C VAL A 115 20.34 5.86 -15.11
N ARG A 116 21.31 5.87 -14.19
CA ARG A 116 22.74 5.78 -14.50
C ARG A 116 23.18 4.44 -15.12
N GLU A 117 22.60 3.32 -14.68
CA GLU A 117 22.84 2.00 -15.27
C GLU A 117 22.11 1.86 -16.60
N GLU A 118 20.92 2.43 -16.70
CA GLU A 118 20.14 2.47 -17.93
C GLU A 118 20.83 3.31 -19.01
N THR A 119 21.35 4.51 -18.68
CA THR A 119 22.18 5.33 -19.58
C THR A 119 23.43 4.58 -20.02
N ARG A 120 24.17 3.93 -19.10
CA ARG A 120 25.32 3.09 -19.46
C ARG A 120 24.96 1.94 -20.38
N ARG A 121 23.81 1.28 -20.14
CA ARG A 121 23.32 0.18 -20.96
C ARG A 121 22.91 0.67 -22.35
N TYR A 122 22.24 1.82 -22.44
CA TYR A 122 21.92 2.46 -23.71
C TYR A 122 23.17 2.91 -24.47
N GLU A 123 24.17 3.49 -23.80
CA GLU A 123 25.48 3.82 -24.40
C GLU A 123 26.22 2.58 -24.90
N ALA A 124 26.13 1.46 -24.18
CA ALA A 124 26.74 0.20 -24.61
C ALA A 124 26.03 -0.44 -25.82
N ILE A 125 24.75 -0.13 -26.04
CA ILE A 125 23.95 -0.63 -27.17
C ILE A 125 24.03 0.32 -28.37
N ASP A 126 23.99 1.64 -28.15
CA ASP A 126 24.08 2.69 -29.17
C ASP A 126 24.99 3.86 -28.70
N PRO A 127 26.29 3.82 -29.02
CA PRO A 127 27.24 4.84 -28.59
C PRO A 127 27.05 6.22 -29.27
N ARG A 128 26.18 6.34 -30.28
CA ARG A 128 25.95 7.61 -31.00
C ARG A 128 24.94 8.52 -30.31
N ARG A 129 24.22 8.02 -29.31
CA ARG A 129 23.22 8.76 -28.51
C ARG A 129 23.75 9.23 -27.16
N ALA A 130 25.06 9.07 -26.91
CA ALA A 130 25.68 9.62 -25.71
C ALA A 130 25.41 11.13 -25.63
N PRO A 131 24.97 11.66 -24.47
CA PRO A 131 24.81 13.09 -24.32
C PRO A 131 26.17 13.75 -24.58
N ALA A 132 26.20 14.68 -25.54
CA ALA A 132 27.37 15.55 -25.73
C ALA A 132 27.49 16.42 -24.49
N ASP A 133 28.52 16.17 -23.71
CA ASP A 133 28.93 16.90 -22.52
C ASP A 133 29.36 18.35 -22.83
#